data_AF-A0A7V9C603-F1
#
_entry.id   AF-A0A7V9C603-F1
#
_cell.length_a   1.000
_cell.length_b   1.000
_cell.length_c   1.000
_cell.angle_alpha   90.00
_cell.angle_beta   90.00
_cell.angle_gamma   90.00
#
_symmetry.space_group_name_H-M   'P 1'
#
loop_
_entity.id
_entity.type
_entity.pdbx_description
1 polymer ?
#
loop_
_entity_poly.entity_id
_entity_poly.type
_entity_poly.pdbx_seq_one_letter_code
_entity_poly.pdbx_strand_id
1 'polypeptide(L)' 'ITIDSASAAGHDQIMYLSWETPNNMPFPMAIDIEVNGKIRRVEMKDCKASVNFTGIAPIVDPKGWVLKVH' A
#
# COMPACT_ATOMS: atom_id res chain seq x y z
N ILE A 1 34.09 11.13 18.82
CA ILE A 1 33.09 11.35 17.75
C ILE A 1 32.06 10.25 17.94
N THR A 2 30.94 10.57 18.57
CA THR A 2 29.83 9.63 18.74
C THR A 2 28.78 10.05 17.72
N ILE A 3 28.53 9.20 16.74
CA ILE A 3 27.44 9.42 15.79
C ILE A 3 26.21 8.77 16.41
N ASP A 4 25.40 9.57 17.09
CA ASP A 4 24.04 9.19 17.45
C ASP A 4 23.18 9.27 16.18
N SER A 5 23.14 8.19 15.41
CA SER A 5 22.16 8.03 14.34
C SER A 5 20.78 7.74 14.93
N ALA A 6 20.19 8.73 15.62
CA ALA A 6 18.76 8.78 15.78
C ALA A 6 18.15 9.24 14.44
N SER A 7 18.00 8.31 13.49
CA SER A 7 17.14 8.55 12.32
C SER A 7 15.69 8.51 12.80
N ALA A 8 15.22 9.64 13.32
CA ALA A 8 13.83 9.89 13.70
C ALA A 8 13.09 10.67 12.60
N ALA A 9 13.39 10.39 11.34
CA ALA A 9 12.65 10.92 10.20
C ALA A 9 12.23 9.76 9.30
N GLY A 10 11.03 9.22 9.56
CA GLY A 10 10.40 8.34 8.58
C GLY A 10 10.17 9.17 7.33
N HIS A 11 10.93 8.91 6.26
CA HIS A 11 10.76 9.61 5.00
C HIS A 11 9.34 9.37 4.46
N ASP A 12 8.67 10.44 4.05
CA ASP A 12 7.42 10.38 3.32
C ASP A 12 7.63 9.60 2.02
N GLN A 13 6.89 8.49 1.89
CA GLN A 13 6.95 7.60 0.75
C GLN A 13 5.55 7.38 0.19
N ILE A 14 5.49 7.11 -1.12
CA ILE A 14 4.24 6.82 -1.83
C ILE A 14 4.35 5.42 -2.42
N MET A 15 3.43 4.54 -2.03
CA MET A 15 3.22 3.26 -2.68
C MET A 15 2.13 3.43 -3.74
N TYR A 16 2.43 3.06 -4.99
CA TYR A 16 1.47 3.02 -6.08
C TYR A 16 0.95 1.60 -6.27
N LEU A 17 -0.37 1.47 -6.45
CA LEU A 17 -1.05 0.22 -6.71
C LEU A 17 -1.78 0.30 -8.04
N SER A 18 -1.82 -0.81 -8.77
CA SER A 18 -2.63 -0.95 -9.98
C SER A 18 -3.17 -2.36 -10.13
N TRP A 19 -4.40 -2.47 -10.65
CA TRP A 19 -4.94 -3.73 -11.15
C TRP A 19 -4.56 -3.92 -12.61
N GLU A 20 -3.99 -5.07 -12.93
CA GLU A 20 -3.88 -5.54 -14.31
C GLU A 20 -5.15 -6.30 -14.68
N THR A 21 -5.85 -5.83 -15.72
CA THR A 21 -7.10 -6.41 -16.16
C THR A 21 -7.05 -6.72 -17.65
N PRO A 22 -7.69 -7.80 -18.11
CA PRO A 22 -7.81 -8.07 -19.55
C PRO A 22 -8.50 -6.89 -20.25
N ASN A 23 -7.97 -6.46 -21.39
CA ASN A 23 -8.53 -5.40 -22.22
C ASN A 23 -8.78 -4.07 -21.48
N ASN A 24 -8.03 -3.77 -20.42
CA ASN A 24 -8.21 -2.57 -19.58
C ASN A 24 -9.62 -2.41 -19.02
N MET A 25 -10.33 -3.52 -18.78
CA MET A 25 -11.66 -3.47 -18.18
C MET A 25 -11.61 -2.89 -16.76
N PRO A 26 -12.56 -2.03 -16.35
CA PRO A 26 -12.61 -1.51 -14.99
C PRO A 26 -12.72 -2.63 -13.96
N PHE A 27 -11.90 -2.55 -12.92
CA PHE A 27 -11.96 -3.46 -11.77
C PHE A 27 -12.03 -2.64 -10.48
N PRO A 28 -13.25 -2.28 -10.03
CA PRO A 28 -13.45 -1.35 -8.91
C PRO A 28 -13.25 -2.02 -7.54
N MET A 29 -12.47 -3.10 -7.47
CA MET A 29 -12.27 -3.82 -6.23
C MET A 29 -11.30 -3.06 -5.32
N ALA A 30 -11.83 -2.55 -4.21
CA ALA A 30 -11.03 -1.96 -3.15
C ALA A 30 -10.22 -3.02 -2.41
N ILE A 31 -9.07 -2.62 -1.86
CA ILE A 31 -8.13 -3.51 -1.16
C ILE A 31 -7.84 -2.99 0.24
N ASP A 32 -7.71 -3.91 1.20
CA ASP A 32 -7.31 -3.58 2.56
C ASP A 32 -5.79 -3.44 2.63
N ILE A 33 -5.31 -2.40 3.31
CA ILE A 33 -3.89 -2.12 3.48
C ILE A 33 -3.63 -1.78 4.94
N GLU A 34 -2.60 -2.40 5.52
CA GLU A 34 -2.12 -2.08 6.85
C GLU A 34 -0.98 -1.05 6.77
N VAL A 35 -1.18 0.11 7.39
CA VAL A 35 -0.16 1.16 7.52
C VAL A 35 0.02 1.45 9.00
N ASN A 36 1.24 1.29 9.52
CA ASN A 36 1.57 1.53 10.93
C ASN A 36 0.60 0.82 11.90
N GLY A 37 0.29 -0.46 11.63
CA GLY A 37 -0.61 -1.28 12.45
C GLY A 37 -2.11 -0.97 12.30
N LYS A 38 -2.49 -0.04 11.41
CA LYS A 38 -3.89 0.32 11.14
C LYS A 38 -4.31 -0.14 9.76
N ILE A 39 -5.35 -0.98 9.72
CA ILE A 39 -5.96 -1.43 8.47
C ILE A 39 -6.90 -0.33 7.95
N ARG A 40 -6.75 0.04 6.67
CA ARG A 40 -7.69 0.88 5.93
C ARG A 40 -8.05 0.26 4.58
N ARG A 41 -9.29 0.45 4.18
CA ARG A 41 -9.81 0.11 2.86
C ARG A 41 -9.43 1.19 1.87
N VAL A 42 -8.78 0.83 0.77
CA VAL A 42 -8.37 1.76 -0.30
C VAL A 42 -9.15 1.47 -1.57
N GLU A 43 -9.84 2.49 -2.07
CA GLU A 43 -10.55 2.43 -3.35
C GLU A 43 -9.54 2.48 -4.51
N MET A 44 -9.74 1.60 -5.50
CA MET A 44 -8.87 1.46 -6.67
C MET A 44 -9.52 2.13 -7.89
N LYS A 45 -9.71 3.46 -7.82
CA LYS A 45 -10.33 4.24 -8.91
C LYS A 45 -9.48 4.14 -10.18
N ASP A 46 -10.13 3.92 -11.32
CA ASP A 46 -9.44 3.72 -12.62
C ASP A 46 -8.37 2.63 -12.55
N CYS A 47 -8.65 1.58 -11.76
CA CYS A 47 -7.74 0.47 -11.46
C CYS A 47 -6.47 0.88 -10.73
N LYS A 48 -6.41 2.05 -10.08
CA LYS A 48 -5.20 2.58 -9.44
C LYS A 48 -5.47 3.16 -8.04
N ALA A 49 -4.44 3.17 -7.21
CA ALA A 49 -4.42 3.93 -5.96
C ALA A 49 -3.00 4.37 -5.59
N SER A 50 -2.91 5.40 -4.75
CA SER A 50 -1.66 5.86 -4.14
C SER A 50 -1.82 5.95 -2.62
N VAL A 51 -0.84 5.42 -1.90
CA VAL A 51 -0.87 5.29 -0.44
C VAL A 51 0.38 5.94 0.12
N ASN A 52 0.18 7.06 0.81
CA ASN A 52 1.27 7.70 1.56
C ASN A 52 1.52 6.93 2.85
N PHE A 53 2.79 6.71 3.17
CA PHE A 53 3.25 6.10 4.41
C PHE A 53 4.62 6.68 4.82
N THR A 54 4.96 6.49 6.09
CA THR A 54 6.27 6.84 6.65
C THR A 54 6.81 5.63 7.40
N GLY A 55 8.14 5.46 7.40
CA GLY A 55 8.77 4.34 8.08
C GLY A 55 8.58 3.02 7.33
N ILE A 56 7.87 2.08 7.95
CA ILE A 56 7.75 0.68 7.47
C ILE A 56 6.79 0.63 6.28
N ALA A 57 7.15 -0.17 5.27
CA ALA A 57 6.33 -0.39 4.10
C ALA A 57 4.94 -0.99 4.46
N PRO A 58 3.84 -0.56 3.80
CA PRO A 58 2.51 -1.11 4.06
C PRO A 58 2.38 -2.60 3.72
N ILE A 59 1.53 -3.32 4.46
CA ILE A 59 1.13 -4.69 4.13
C ILE A 59 -0.12 -4.62 3.26
N VAL A 60 -0.06 -5.18 2.06
CA VAL A 60 -1.17 -5.22 1.11
C VAL A 60 -1.97 -6.51 1.32
N ASP A 61 -3.29 -6.38 1.42
CA ASP A 61 -4.22 -7.48 1.68
C ASP A 61 -3.80 -8.38 2.86
N PRO A 62 -3.72 -7.83 4.09
CA PRO A 62 -3.23 -8.56 5.26
C PRO A 62 -4.06 -9.81 5.61
N LYS A 63 -5.28 -9.92 5.07
CA LYS A 63 -6.17 -11.08 5.25
C LYS A 63 -6.15 -12.06 4.08
N GLY A 64 -5.48 -11.73 2.97
CA GLY A 64 -5.36 -12.59 1.79
C GLY A 64 -6.70 -12.89 1.11
N TRP A 65 -7.65 -11.95 1.10
CA TRP A 65 -8.98 -12.17 0.52
C TRP A 65 -9.09 -11.75 -0.94
N VAL A 66 -8.22 -10.85 -1.39
CA VAL A 66 -8.27 -10.23 -2.71
C VAL A 66 -7.13 -10.76 -3.58
N LEU A 67 -5.90 -10.76 -3.07
CA LEU A 67 -4.72 -11.21 -3.79
C LEU A 67 -4.54 -12.71 -3.58
N LYS A 68 -4.74 -13.48 -4.64
CA LYS A 68 -4.41 -14.91 -4.67
C LYS A 68 -3.01 -15.11 -5.25
N VAL A 69 -2.09 -15.60 -4.44
CA VAL A 69 -0.81 -16.16 -4.90
C VAL A 69 -1.12 -17.37 -5.79
N HIS A 70 -0.73 -17.28 -7.06
CA HIS A 70 -0.71 -18.42 -8.00
C HIS A 70 0.74 -18.79 -8.27
#